data_AF-A0A8J4GFV4-F1
#
_entry.id   AF-A0A8J4GFV4-F1
#
_cell.length_a   1.000
_cell.length_b   1.000
_cell.length_c   1.000
_cell.angle_alpha   90.00
_cell.angle_beta   90.00
_cell.angle_gamma   90.00
#
_symmetry.space_group_name_H-M   'P 1'
#
loop_
_entity.id
_entity.type
_entity.pdbx_description
1 polymer ?
#
loop_
_entity_poly.entity_id
_entity_poly.type
_entity_poly.pdbx_seq_one_letter_code
_entity_poly.pdbx_strand_id
1 'polypeptide(L)'
;MQLIHGDLHYDNVMVVEDTVSGLLDFEFCAYDWRAMELAVALSKYVGEDDPLPLCERFVSGFAQHGQLTDAEIAAIPDLVNLRIFSNAVYFTGRAIAGEDSLESLTSRAGSYAKRVRWVNANRGALVAVIREKMATLVEARA
;
A
#
# COMPACT_ATOMS: atom_id res chain seq x y z
N MET A 1 4.95 -15.36 6.54
CA MET A 1 5.08 -14.06 7.23
C MET A 1 6.53 -13.62 7.16
N GLN A 2 6.79 -12.33 7.19
CA GLN A 2 8.14 -11.74 7.22
C GLN A 2 8.12 -10.44 8.02
N LEU A 3 9.29 -9.91 8.36
CA LEU A 3 9.40 -8.54 8.85
C LEU A 3 8.99 -7.58 7.73
N ILE A 4 8.02 -6.71 8.00
CA ILE A 4 7.58 -5.62 7.12
C ILE A 4 7.82 -4.28 7.82
N HIS A 5 7.93 -3.21 7.04
CA HIS A 5 7.99 -1.84 7.53
C HIS A 5 6.65 -1.40 8.14
N GLY A 6 5.53 -1.86 7.57
CA GLY A 6 4.20 -1.60 8.11
C GLY A 6 3.66 -0.20 7.88
N ASP A 7 4.45 0.72 7.30
CA ASP A 7 4.02 2.05 6.87
C ASP A 7 4.85 2.62 5.71
N LEU A 8 5.29 1.75 4.79
CA LEU A 8 6.10 2.17 3.66
C LEU A 8 5.24 2.77 2.54
N HIS A 9 4.95 4.06 2.64
CA HIS A 9 4.31 4.85 1.60
C HIS A 9 5.21 6.00 1.13
N TYR A 10 4.87 6.66 0.02
CA TYR A 10 5.80 7.62 -0.63
C TYR A 10 6.26 8.81 0.24
N ASP A 11 5.52 9.25 1.27
CA ASP A 11 6.02 10.29 2.20
C ASP A 11 7.15 9.79 3.12
N ASN A 12 7.29 8.47 3.30
CA ASN A 12 8.29 7.83 4.14
C ASN A 12 9.51 7.35 3.33
N VAL A 13 9.64 7.82 2.09
CA VAL A 13 10.74 7.48 1.19
C VAL A 13 11.49 8.76 0.82
N MET A 14 12.79 8.78 1.11
CA MET A 14 13.68 9.85 0.65
C MET A 14 14.23 9.52 -0.73
N VAL A 15 14.24 10.52 -1.61
CA VAL A 15 14.77 10.41 -2.98
C VAL A 15 15.77 11.55 -3.19
N VAL A 16 16.95 11.21 -3.72
CA VAL A 16 17.94 12.17 -4.23
C VAL A 16 18.05 11.92 -5.72
N GLU A 17 17.77 12.94 -6.51
CA GLU A 17 17.61 12.83 -7.96
C GLU A 17 16.53 11.78 -8.29
N ASP A 18 16.91 10.66 -8.94
CA ASP A 18 16.02 9.55 -9.29
C ASP A 18 16.29 8.28 -8.44
N THR A 19 17.05 8.39 -7.35
CA THR A 19 17.45 7.25 -6.52
C THR A 19 16.88 7.34 -5.12
N VAL A 20 16.31 6.23 -4.63
CA VAL A 20 15.91 6.09 -3.22
C VAL A 20 17.15 6.16 -2.34
N SER A 21 17.24 7.19 -1.51
CA SER A 21 18.38 7.46 -0.62
C SER A 21 18.16 6.99 0.81
N GLY A 22 16.91 6.73 1.20
CA GLY A 22 16.58 6.20 2.52
C GLY A 22 15.09 5.96 2.72
N LEU A 23 14.79 5.15 3.73
CA LEU A 23 13.43 4.92 4.24
C LEU A 23 13.33 5.51 5.64
N LEU A 24 12.15 6.01 6.00
CA LEU A 24 11.88 6.68 7.28
C LEU A 24 10.76 5.96 8.02
N ASP A 25 10.67 6.21 9.32
CA ASP A 25 9.50 5.88 10.15
C ASP A 25 9.23 4.37 10.38
N PHE A 26 10.13 3.72 11.11
CA PHE A 26 10.11 2.28 11.36
C PHE A 26 9.21 1.87 12.55
N GLU A 27 8.40 2.77 13.12
CA GLU A 27 7.66 2.50 14.35
C GLU A 27 6.56 1.41 14.21
N PHE A 28 6.11 1.17 12.98
CA PHE A 28 5.13 0.13 12.64
C PHE A 28 5.73 -1.19 12.16
N CYS A 29 7.05 -1.38 12.30
CA CYS A 29 7.69 -2.61 11.89
C CYS A 29 7.16 -3.82 12.67
N ALA A 30 6.73 -4.85 11.96
CA ALA A 30 6.16 -6.05 12.56
C ALA A 30 6.37 -7.29 11.67
N TYR A 31 6.24 -8.47 12.27
CA TYR A 31 6.11 -9.70 11.49
C TYR A 31 4.67 -9.85 10.98
N ASP A 32 4.48 -9.80 9.66
CA ASP A 32 3.15 -9.86 9.04
C ASP A 32 3.18 -10.61 7.69
N TRP A 33 2.06 -10.68 6.98
CA TRP A 33 1.98 -11.15 5.60
C TRP A 33 2.82 -10.25 4.69
N ARG A 34 3.74 -10.84 3.91
CA ARG A 34 4.59 -10.10 2.98
C ARG A 34 3.80 -9.23 1.99
N ALA A 35 2.65 -9.73 1.52
CA ALA A 35 1.76 -8.99 0.63
C ALA A 35 1.24 -7.68 1.23
N MET A 36 1.24 -7.56 2.57
CA MET A 36 0.82 -6.35 3.26
C MET A 36 1.77 -5.17 3.00
N GLU A 37 3.07 -5.40 2.81
CA GLU A 37 4.02 -4.32 2.47
C GLU A 37 3.61 -3.61 1.16
N LEU A 38 3.31 -4.38 0.12
CA LEU A 38 2.83 -3.83 -1.16
C LEU A 38 1.48 -3.14 -0.98
N ALA A 39 0.56 -3.75 -0.22
CA ALA A 39 -0.75 -3.16 0.05
C ALA A 39 -0.66 -1.82 0.80
N VAL A 40 0.26 -1.70 1.76
CA VAL A 40 0.54 -0.46 2.47
C VAL A 40 1.00 0.63 1.52
N ALA A 41 1.97 0.35 0.65
CA ALA A 41 2.45 1.30 -0.33
C ALA A 41 1.34 1.76 -1.30
N LEU A 42 0.58 0.81 -1.84
CA LEU A 42 -0.51 1.10 -2.78
C LEU A 42 -1.66 1.89 -2.13
N SER A 43 -1.89 1.76 -0.82
CA SER A 43 -3.00 2.41 -0.11
C SER A 43 -3.04 3.94 -0.19
N LYS A 44 -1.89 4.59 -0.48
CA LYS A 44 -1.85 6.01 -0.80
C LYS A 44 -2.08 6.30 -2.28
N TYR A 45 -1.42 5.58 -3.19
CA TYR A 45 -1.58 5.75 -4.63
C TYR A 45 -3.03 5.62 -5.09
N VAL A 46 -3.82 4.71 -4.52
CA VAL A 46 -5.26 4.55 -4.83
C VAL A 46 -6.13 5.78 -4.52
N GLY A 47 -5.57 6.78 -3.82
CA GLY A 47 -6.23 8.06 -3.53
C GLY A 47 -5.87 9.21 -4.47
N GLU A 48 -4.81 9.05 -5.26
CA GLU A 48 -4.27 10.06 -6.17
C GLU A 48 -5.17 10.29 -7.39
N ASP A 49 -4.75 11.23 -8.23
CA ASP A 49 -5.33 11.40 -9.56
C ASP A 49 -4.76 10.33 -10.50
N ASP A 50 -5.65 9.72 -11.28
CA ASP A 50 -5.35 8.56 -12.15
C ASP A 50 -4.53 7.45 -11.45
N PRO A 51 -5.10 6.72 -10.48
CA PRO A 51 -4.30 5.85 -9.63
C PRO A 51 -3.70 4.62 -10.29
N LEU A 52 -4.32 4.07 -11.34
CA LEU A 52 -3.91 2.77 -11.89
C LEU A 52 -2.50 2.84 -12.52
N PRO A 53 -2.16 3.85 -13.35
CA PRO A 53 -0.79 4.03 -13.83
C PRO A 53 0.25 4.22 -12.71
N LEU A 54 -0.11 4.89 -11.62
CA LEU A 54 0.79 5.07 -10.48
C LEU A 54 1.04 3.73 -9.76
N CYS A 55 -0.02 2.94 -9.55
CA CYS A 55 0.09 1.59 -8.99
C CYS A 55 0.96 0.71 -9.90
N GLU A 56 0.75 0.74 -11.21
CA GLU A 56 1.54 -0.02 -12.18
C GLU A 56 3.03 0.33 -12.11
N ARG A 57 3.38 1.62 -12.06
CA ARG A 57 4.78 2.07 -11.93
C ARG A 57 5.41 1.58 -10.63
N PHE A 58 4.71 1.72 -9.51
CA PHE A 58 5.22 1.26 -8.22
C PHE A 58 5.42 -0.26 -8.22
N VAL A 59 4.42 -1.01 -8.69
CA VAL A 59 4.47 -2.48 -8.77
C VAL A 59 5.60 -2.94 -9.68
N SER A 60 5.85 -2.24 -10.79
CA SER A 60 6.97 -2.56 -11.69
C SER A 60 8.32 -2.46 -10.98
N GLY A 61 8.51 -1.44 -10.14
CA GLY A 61 9.71 -1.31 -9.29
C GLY A 61 9.76 -2.38 -8.20
N PHE A 62 8.65 -2.61 -7.48
CA PHE A 62 8.57 -3.62 -6.44
C PHE A 62 8.86 -5.03 -6.98
N ALA A 63 8.33 -5.40 -8.14
CA ALA A 63 8.48 -6.71 -8.77
C ALA A 63 9.93 -7.02 -9.18
N GLN A 64 10.81 -6.01 -9.25
CA GLN A 64 12.24 -6.24 -9.45
C GLN A 64 12.84 -7.05 -8.31
N HIS A 65 12.34 -6.98 -7.09
CA HIS A 65 12.90 -7.75 -5.97
C HIS A 65 11.84 -8.51 -5.17
N GLY A 66 10.63 -7.98 -5.09
CA GLY A 66 9.49 -8.62 -4.47
C GLY A 66 8.87 -9.69 -5.37
N GLN A 67 8.47 -10.80 -4.76
CA GLN A 67 7.68 -11.84 -5.41
C GLN A 67 6.50 -12.18 -4.52
N LEU A 68 5.34 -12.34 -5.13
CA LEU A 68 4.10 -12.75 -4.49
C LEU A 68 3.54 -13.97 -5.22
N THR A 69 2.96 -14.88 -4.47
CA THR A 69 2.16 -15.98 -5.02
C THR A 69 0.86 -15.46 -5.62
N ASP A 70 0.23 -16.24 -6.50
CA ASP A 70 -1.07 -15.87 -7.08
C ASP A 70 -2.15 -15.63 -6.02
N ALA A 71 -2.13 -16.38 -4.91
CA ALA A 71 -3.04 -16.20 -3.79
C ALA A 71 -2.77 -14.87 -3.04
N GLU A 72 -1.50 -14.52 -2.83
CA GLU A 72 -1.11 -13.23 -2.26
C GLU A 72 -1.54 -12.07 -3.16
N ILE A 73 -1.33 -12.18 -4.48
CA ILE A 73 -1.73 -11.16 -5.46
C ILE A 73 -3.24 -10.97 -5.46
N ALA A 74 -4.01 -12.07 -5.47
CA ALA A 74 -5.47 -12.02 -5.44
C ALA A 74 -6.02 -11.33 -4.18
N ALA A 75 -5.29 -11.38 -3.06
CA ALA A 75 -5.66 -10.75 -1.81
C ALA A 75 -5.31 -9.25 -1.74
N ILE A 76 -4.44 -8.72 -2.61
CA ILE A 76 -3.97 -7.32 -2.53
C ILE A 76 -5.10 -6.29 -2.41
N PRO A 77 -6.19 -6.33 -3.21
CA PRO A 77 -7.27 -5.36 -3.06
C PRO A 77 -7.90 -5.35 -1.65
N ASP A 78 -8.05 -6.52 -1.03
CA ASP A 78 -8.57 -6.61 0.34
C ASP A 78 -7.56 -6.11 1.36
N LEU A 79 -6.27 -6.40 1.17
CA LEU A 79 -5.21 -5.91 2.04
C LEU A 79 -5.05 -4.38 1.95
N VAL A 80 -5.25 -3.77 0.77
CA VAL A 80 -5.28 -2.31 0.61
C VAL A 80 -6.44 -1.72 1.40
N ASN A 81 -7.64 -2.30 1.28
CA ASN A 81 -8.80 -1.88 2.07
C ASN A 81 -8.54 -2.08 3.58
N LEU A 82 -7.92 -3.20 3.98
CA LEU A 82 -7.55 -3.48 5.36
C LEU A 82 -6.61 -2.40 5.90
N ARG A 83 -5.60 -1.97 5.14
CA ARG A 83 -4.73 -0.85 5.53
C ARG A 83 -5.52 0.44 5.74
N ILE A 84 -6.43 0.77 4.81
CA ILE A 84 -7.25 1.99 4.91
C ILE A 84 -8.12 1.94 6.18
N PHE A 85 -8.74 0.79 6.48
CA PHE A 85 -9.52 0.62 7.70
C PHE A 85 -8.66 0.63 8.96
N SER A 86 -7.46 0.05 8.92
CA SER A 86 -6.49 0.09 10.03
C SER A 86 -6.17 1.53 10.43
N ASN A 87 -5.97 2.44 9.46
CA ASN A 87 -5.74 3.85 9.77
C ASN A 87 -6.96 4.50 10.43
N ALA A 88 -8.18 4.18 9.98
CA ALA A 88 -9.39 4.69 10.62
C ALA A 88 -9.50 4.21 12.08
N VAL A 89 -9.19 2.94 12.35
CA VAL A 89 -9.16 2.38 13.71
C VAL A 89 -8.07 3.05 14.55
N TYR A 90 -6.86 3.22 14.00
CA TYR A 90 -5.73 3.86 14.67
C TYR A 90 -6.06 5.28 15.16
N PHE A 91 -6.55 6.15 14.27
CA PHE A 91 -6.91 7.52 14.66
C PHE A 91 -8.10 7.57 15.62
N THR A 92 -9.05 6.64 15.51
CA THR A 92 -10.14 6.50 16.49
C THR A 92 -9.60 6.14 17.87
N GLY A 93 -8.67 5.17 17.93
CA GLY A 93 -8.03 4.73 19.17
C GLY A 93 -7.26 5.85 19.84
N ARG A 94 -6.46 6.62 19.08
CA ARG A 94 -5.73 7.78 19.60
C ARG A 94 -6.65 8.85 20.19
N ALA A 95 -7.78 9.12 19.54
CA ALA A 95 -8.77 10.06 20.05
C ALA A 95 -9.40 9.58 21.37
N ILE A 96 -9.73 8.29 21.48
CA ILE A 96 -10.24 7.69 22.73
C ILE A 96 -9.19 7.73 23.85
N ALA A 97 -7.92 7.52 23.51
CA ALA A 97 -6.80 7.58 24.45
C ALA A 97 -6.42 9.02 24.87
N GLY A 98 -6.98 10.05 24.22
CA GLY A 98 -6.67 11.45 24.50
C GLY A 98 -5.33 11.93 23.91
N GLU A 99 -4.76 11.19 22.96
CA GLU A 99 -3.49 11.51 22.29
C GLU A 99 -3.67 12.39 21.04
N ASP A 100 -4.90 12.44 20.53
CA ASP A 100 -5.29 13.22 19.35
C ASP A 100 -6.78 13.61 19.48
N SER A 101 -7.30 14.38 18.55
CA SER A 101 -8.72 14.67 18.42
C SER A 101 -9.38 13.83 17.33
N LEU A 102 -10.71 13.72 17.37
CA LEU A 102 -11.48 13.08 16.29
C LEU A 102 -11.37 13.82 14.94
N GLU A 103 -10.92 15.08 14.92
CA GLU A 103 -10.74 15.87 13.71
C GLU A 103 -9.75 15.21 12.73
N SER A 104 -8.71 14.56 13.26
CA SER A 104 -7.73 13.80 12.47
C SER A 104 -8.40 12.68 11.66
N LEU A 105 -9.46 12.05 12.18
CA LEU A 105 -10.22 11.05 11.44
C LEU A 105 -11.25 11.69 10.49
N THR A 106 -12.05 12.62 10.99
CA THR A 106 -13.20 13.16 10.24
C THR A 106 -12.76 13.95 9.00
N SER A 107 -11.63 14.66 9.07
CA SER A 107 -11.02 15.35 7.92
C SER A 107 -10.55 14.38 6.82
N ARG A 108 -10.21 13.13 7.17
CA ARG A 108 -9.69 12.11 6.24
C ARG A 108 -10.75 11.11 5.75
N ALA A 109 -11.88 11.01 6.44
CA ALA A 109 -12.92 10.00 6.18
C ALA A 109 -13.41 9.99 4.72
N GLY A 110 -13.62 11.17 4.12
CA GLY A 110 -14.00 11.28 2.71
C GLY A 110 -12.95 10.71 1.75
N SER A 111 -11.67 10.94 2.03
CA SER A 111 -10.54 10.40 1.26
C SER A 111 -10.45 8.88 1.40
N TYR A 112 -10.57 8.35 2.62
CA TYR A 112 -10.61 6.89 2.84
C TYR A 112 -11.78 6.23 2.09
N ALA A 113 -12.97 6.83 2.14
CA ALA A 113 -14.12 6.32 1.40
C ALA A 113 -13.90 6.37 -0.13
N LYS A 114 -13.26 7.42 -0.66
CA LYS A 114 -12.88 7.52 -2.08
C LYS A 114 -11.94 6.37 -2.46
N ARG A 115 -10.90 6.13 -1.65
CA ARG A 115 -9.91 5.06 -1.87
C ARG A 115 -10.56 3.68 -1.87
N VAL A 116 -11.37 3.35 -0.87
CA VAL A 116 -12.06 2.04 -0.79
C VAL A 116 -12.99 1.83 -1.99
N ARG A 117 -13.75 2.86 -2.40
CA ARG A 117 -14.58 2.78 -3.61
C ARG A 117 -13.75 2.53 -4.86
N TRP A 118 -12.63 3.24 -5.01
CA TRP A 118 -11.75 3.05 -6.15
C TRP A 118 -11.16 1.64 -6.18
N VAL A 119 -10.66 1.13 -5.05
CA VAL A 119 -10.10 -0.22 -4.94
C VAL A 119 -11.17 -1.25 -5.34
N ASN A 120 -12.38 -1.12 -4.83
CA ASN A 120 -13.47 -2.06 -5.13
C ASN A 120 -13.93 -2.01 -6.59
N ALA A 121 -13.91 -0.83 -7.23
CA ALA A 121 -14.23 -0.69 -8.64
C ALA A 121 -13.12 -1.26 -9.56
N ASN A 122 -11.86 -1.26 -9.11
CA ASN A 122 -10.69 -1.59 -9.94
C ASN A 122 -9.98 -2.89 -9.52
N ARG A 123 -10.60 -3.73 -8.68
CA ARG A 123 -9.98 -4.96 -8.13
C ARG A 123 -9.35 -5.83 -9.22
N GLY A 124 -10.10 -6.11 -10.28
CA GLY A 124 -9.65 -6.95 -11.39
C GLY A 124 -8.47 -6.33 -12.14
N ALA A 125 -8.53 -5.02 -12.42
CA ALA A 125 -7.46 -4.30 -13.10
C ALA A 125 -6.18 -4.27 -12.26
N LEU A 126 -6.30 -4.00 -10.96
CA LEU A 126 -5.16 -3.97 -10.03
C LEU A 126 -4.49 -5.35 -9.93
N VAL A 127 -5.28 -6.42 -9.78
CA VAL A 127 -4.77 -7.80 -9.76
C VAL A 127 -4.10 -8.17 -11.08
N ALA A 128 -4.70 -7.80 -12.22
CA ALA A 128 -4.14 -8.07 -13.54
C ALA A 128 -2.78 -7.40 -13.73
N VAL A 129 -2.67 -6.11 -13.38
CA VAL A 129 -1.40 -5.35 -13.43
C VAL A 129 -0.33 -6.02 -12.56
N ILE A 130 -0.67 -6.40 -11.33
CA ILE A 130 0.29 -7.03 -10.43
C ILE A 130 0.77 -8.38 -10.99
N ARG A 131 -0.15 -9.20 -11.49
CA ARG A 131 0.20 -10.49 -12.08
C ARG A 131 1.09 -10.33 -13.32
N GLU A 132 0.75 -9.40 -14.20
CA GLU A 132 1.51 -9.12 -15.42
C GLU A 132 2.96 -8.74 -15.08
N LYS A 133 3.17 -7.72 -14.23
CA LYS A 133 4.52 -7.23 -13.93
C LYS A 133 5.38 -8.25 -13.19
N MET A 134 4.76 -9.06 -12.33
CA MET A 134 5.46 -10.15 -11.64
C MET A 134 5.88 -11.26 -12.61
N ALA A 135 5.04 -11.61 -13.60
CA ALA A 135 5.35 -12.64 -14.59
C ALA A 135 6.47 -12.20 -15.55
N THR A 136 6.41 -10.98 -16.09
CA THR A 136 7.42 -10.46 -17.04
C THR A 136 8.84 -10.49 -16.48
N LEU A 137 9.01 -10.27 -15.17
CA LEU A 137 10.32 -10.29 -14.53
C LEU A 137 10.82 -11.68 -14.18
N VAL A 138 9.93 -12.66 -14.01
CA VAL A 138 10.32 -14.07 -13.88
C VAL A 138 10.89 -14.57 -15.21
N GLU A 139 10.23 -14.24 -16.33
CA GLU A 139 10.72 -14.58 -17.67
C GLU A 139 12.05 -13.93 -18.01
N ALA A 140 12.27 -12.67 -17.63
CA ALA A 140 13.53 -11.97 -17.84
C ALA A 140 14.72 -12.50 -17.02
N ARG A 141 14.45 -13.38 -16.03
CA ARG A 141 15.46 -13.96 -15.12
C ARG A 141 15.75 -15.44 -15.37
N ALA A 142 14.92 -16.10 -16.17
CA ALA A 142 15.06 -17.51 -16.56
C ALA A 142 16.01 -17.66 -17.75
#